data_AF-A0A9D7XFW1-F1
#
_entry.id   AF-A0A9D7XFW1-F1
#
_cell.length_a   1.000
_cell.length_b   1.000
_cell.length_c   1.000
_cell.angle_alpha   90.00
_cell.angle_beta   90.00
_cell.angle_gamma   90.00
#
_symmetry.space_group_name_H-M   'P 1'
#
loop_
_entity.id
_entity.type
_entity.pdbx_description
1 polymer ?
#
loop_
_entity_poly.entity_id
_entity_poly.type
_entity_poly.pdbx_seq_one_letter_code
_entity_poly.pdbx_strand_id
1 'polypeptide(L)' 'MLSQATIIRWSISKNYYNNQVHRSTFADAYYQIGIGYKWFILPQFEIEPIATLFFDNPDNFTKAYTLNLGLRYYLNK' A
#
# COMPACT_ATOMS: atom_id res chain seq x y z
N MET A 1 -15.10 22.25 -5.91
CA MET A 1 -13.64 22.28 -6.17
C MET A 1 -13.16 20.84 -6.02
N LEU A 2 -12.57 20.24 -7.07
CA LEU A 2 -11.97 18.90 -6.97
C LEU A 2 -10.62 19.05 -6.25
N SER A 3 -10.44 18.39 -5.10
CA SER A 3 -9.17 18.43 -4.36
C SER A 3 -8.31 17.22 -4.72
N GLN A 4 -7.00 17.44 -4.73
CA GLN A 4 -6.01 16.48 -5.19
C GLN A 4 -4.83 16.44 -4.20
N ALA A 5 -4.29 15.25 -3.95
CA ALA A 5 -3.13 15.09 -3.07
C ALA A 5 -2.21 13.96 -3.55
N THR A 6 -0.91 14.24 -3.65
CA THR A 6 0.12 13.20 -3.81
C THR A 6 0.37 12.52 -2.47
N ILE A 7 0.54 11.20 -2.49
CA ILE A 7 0.78 10.40 -1.30
C ILE A 7 2.04 9.60 -1.48
N ILE A 8 2.85 9.61 -0.43
CA ILE A 8 3.99 8.72 -0.33
C ILE A 8 3.78 7.87 0.91
N ARG A 9 3.72 6.54 0.71
CA ARG A 9 3.53 5.55 1.76
C ARG A 9 4.84 4.83 2.00
N TRP A 10 5.34 4.91 3.22
CA TRP A 10 6.52 4.17 3.66
C TRP A 10 6.11 3.37 4.89
N SER A 11 6.43 2.08 4.93
CA SER A 11 6.33 1.34 6.18
C SER A 11 7.35 0.22 6.25
N ILE A 12 7.82 -0.03 7.47
CA ILE A 12 8.70 -1.14 7.82
C ILE A 12 7.85 -2.11 8.63
N SER A 13 7.75 -3.36 8.17
CA SER A 13 7.09 -4.41 8.94
C SER A 13 8.15 -5.34 9.49
N LYS A 14 8.33 -5.37 10.82
CA LYS A 14 9.23 -6.32 11.46
C LYS A 14 8.47 -7.62 11.72
N ASN A 15 8.24 -8.40 10.67
CA ASN A 15 7.67 -9.73 10.82
C ASN A 15 8.74 -10.66 11.43
N TYR A 16 8.54 -11.07 12.68
CA TYR A 16 9.35 -12.12 13.31
C TYR A 16 9.01 -13.44 12.62
N TYR A 17 9.91 -13.92 11.76
CA TYR A 17 9.82 -15.19 11.06
C TYR A 17 9.58 -16.34 12.05
N ASN A 18 8.33 -16.78 12.19
CA ASN A 18 8.03 -18.09 12.75
C ASN A 18 7.64 -19.00 11.57
N ASN A 19 8.64 -19.72 11.06
CA ASN A 19 8.51 -20.73 10.02
C ASN A 19 7.34 -21.66 10.35
N GLN A 20 6.25 -21.65 9.56
CA GLN A 20 5.47 -22.86 9.19
C GLN A 20 4.15 -22.63 8.45
N VAL A 21 3.77 -21.41 8.05
CA VAL A 21 2.52 -21.23 7.28
C VAL A 21 2.79 -20.40 6.03
N HIS A 22 2.73 -21.05 4.85
CA HIS A 22 2.67 -20.37 3.56
C HIS A 22 1.44 -19.45 3.53
N ARG A 23 1.59 -18.19 3.94
CA ARG A 23 0.55 -17.17 3.88
C ARG A 23 0.89 -16.18 2.78
N SER A 24 0.31 -16.40 1.59
CA SER A 24 0.04 -15.41 0.54
C SER A 24 0.93 -14.14 0.52
N THR A 25 2.19 -14.31 0.10
CA THR A 25 3.06 -13.47 -0.77
C THR A 25 3.09 -11.93 -0.70
N PHE A 26 2.36 -11.24 0.19
CA PHE A 26 2.44 -9.78 0.34
C PHE A 26 2.42 -9.30 1.80
N ALA A 27 1.94 -10.13 2.73
CA ALA A 27 1.87 -9.80 4.15
C ALA A 27 3.23 -9.91 4.89
N ASP A 28 4.23 -10.49 4.23
CA ASP A 28 5.53 -10.83 4.83
C ASP A 28 6.66 -9.85 4.45
N ALA A 29 6.37 -8.79 3.70
CA ALA A 29 7.38 -7.82 3.27
C ALA A 29 8.06 -7.11 4.45
N TYR A 30 9.39 -7.16 4.51
CA TYR A 30 10.20 -6.50 5.53
C TYR A 30 10.12 -4.98 5.43
N TYR A 31 10.14 -4.46 4.20
CA TYR A 31 9.88 -3.06 3.91
C TYR A 31 8.96 -2.89 2.70
N GLN A 32 8.14 -1.85 2.72
CA GLN A 32 7.35 -1.42 1.58
C GLN A 32 7.47 0.08 1.33
N ILE A 33 7.52 0.45 0.06
CA ILE A 33 7.58 1.83 -0.41
C ILE A 33 6.55 1.98 -1.51
N GLY A 34 5.62 2.91 -1.36
CA GLY A 34 4.57 3.18 -2.33
C GLY A 34 4.41 4.65 -2.63
N ILE A 35 4.05 4.94 -3.88
CA ILE A 35 3.66 6.26 -4.34
C ILE A 35 2.28 6.17 -4.96
N GLY A 36 1.42 7.11 -4.60
CA GLY A 36 0.05 7.15 -5.04
C GLY A 36 -0.48 8.56 -5.16
N TYR A 37 -1.70 8.66 -5.65
CA TYR A 37 -2.40 9.91 -5.82
C TYR A 37 -3.82 9.78 -5.30
N LYS A 38 -4.34 10.81 -4.64
CA LYS A 38 -5.75 10.89 -4.23
C LYS A 38 -6.48 11.95 -5.02
N TRP A 39 -7.62 11.55 -5.56
CA TRP A 39 -8.59 12.44 -6.19
C TRP A 39 -9.90 12.40 -5.43
N PHE A 40 -10.37 13.55 -4.95
CA PHE A 40 -11.70 13.70 -4.41
C PHE A 40 -12.65 14.16 -5.51
N ILE A 41 -13.52 13.25 -5.97
CA ILE A 41 -14.53 13.55 -6.99
C ILE A 41 -15.71 14.28 -6.35
N LEU A 42 -16.03 13.93 -5.10
CA LEU A 42 -16.97 14.61 -4.22
C LEU A 42 -16.33 14.74 -2.84
N PRO A 43 -16.82 15.63 -1.94
CA PRO A 43 -16.29 15.76 -0.58
C PRO A 43 -16.24 14.43 0.20
N GLN A 44 -17.09 13.48 -0.18
CA GLN A 44 -17.21 12.17 0.45
C GLN A 44 -16.61 11.04 -0.40
N PHE A 45 -16.24 11.27 -1.66
CA PHE A 45 -15.77 10.21 -2.56
C PHE A 45 -14.32 10.44 -2.98
N GLU A 46 -13.47 9.47 -2.68
CA GLU A 46 -12.05 9.44 -2.96
C GLU A 46 -11.70 8.25 -3.87
N ILE A 47 -10.86 8.52 -4.89
CA ILE A 47 -10.18 7.50 -5.69
C ILE A 47 -8.68 7.58 -5.38
N GLU A 48 -8.05 6.42 -5.18
CA GLU A 48 -6.62 6.31 -4.85
C GLU A 48 -5.93 5.23 -5.70
N PRO A 49 -5.28 5.56 -6.83
CA PRO A 49 -4.24 4.70 -7.39
C PRO A 49 -2.97 4.74 -6.54
N ILE A 50 -2.39 3.58 -6.26
CA ILE A 50 -1.10 3.45 -5.56
C ILE A 50 -0.25 2.33 -6.17
N ALA A 51 0.98 2.68 -6.56
CA ALA A 51 2.02 1.72 -6.91
C ALA A 51 2.85 1.43 -5.65
N THR A 52 3.17 0.16 -5.38
CA THR A 52 3.92 -0.23 -4.18
C THR A 52 4.97 -1.28 -4.51
N LEU A 53 6.16 -1.09 -3.95
CA LEU A 53 7.28 -2.01 -3.93
C LEU A 53 7.32 -2.72 -2.58
N PHE A 54 7.38 -4.04 -2.62
CA PHE A 54 7.53 -4.90 -1.45
C PHE A 54 8.86 -5.63 -1.54
N PHE A 55 9.48 -5.81 -0.38
CA PHE A 55 10.78 -6.44 -0.28
C PHE A 55 10.75 -7.46 0.85
N ASP A 56 10.79 -8.74 0.50
CA ASP A 56 10.46 -9.84 1.42
C ASP A 56 11.58 -10.20 2.40
N ASN A 57 12.85 -9.89 2.09
CA ASN A 57 13.96 -10.18 3.00
C ASN A 57 15.24 -9.38 2.62
N PRO A 58 16.04 -8.86 3.58
CA PRO A 58 17.39 -8.37 3.27
C PRO A 58 18.34 -9.43 2.69
N ASP A 59 18.13 -10.72 3.00
CA ASP A 59 19.03 -11.81 2.58
C ASP A 59 18.67 -12.42 1.21
N ASN A 60 17.40 -12.27 0.78
CA ASN A 60 16.92 -12.74 -0.52
C ASN A 60 16.28 -11.56 -1.26
N PHE A 61 16.86 -11.18 -2.40
CA PHE A 61 16.46 -10.05 -3.24
C PHE A 61 15.12 -10.25 -3.99
N THR A 62 14.12 -10.84 -3.36
CA THR A 62 12.78 -10.96 -3.94
C THR A 62 12.06 -9.62 -3.81
N LYS A 63 11.70 -9.04 -4.96
CA LYS A 63 10.93 -7.79 -5.05
C LYS A 63 9.58 -8.10 -5.65
N ALA A 64 8.52 -7.66 -4.98
CA ALA A 64 7.17 -7.70 -5.52
C ALA A 64 6.67 -6.28 -5.81
N TYR A 65 5.89 -6.15 -6.87
CA TYR A 65 5.34 -4.88 -7.35
C TYR A 65 3.83 -5.02 -7.39
N THR A 66 3.10 -4.07 -6.82
CA THR A 66 1.64 -4.03 -6.92
C THR A 66 1.18 -2.69 -7.44
N LEU A 67 0.11 -2.72 -8.21
CA LEU A 67 -0.69 -1.54 -8.55
C LEU A 67 -2.08 -1.75 -7.96
N ASN A 68 -2.45 -0.92 -6.98
CA ASN A 68 -3.76 -0.98 -6.34
C ASN A 68 -4.58 0.24 -6.73
N LEU A 69 -5.90 0.04 -6.84
CA LEU A 69 -6.86 1.12 -7.04
C LEU A 69 -7.89 1.07 -5.90
N GLY A 70 -7.90 2.10 -5.06
CA GLY A 70 -8.82 2.27 -3.95
C GLY A 70 -9.99 3.17 -4.31
N LEU A 71 -11.16 2.81 -3.79
CA LEU A 71 -12.37 3.64 -3.78
C LEU A 71 -12.81 3.78 -2.32
N ARG A 72 -13.02 5.00 -1.85
CA ARG A 72 -13.43 5.26 -0.47
C ARG A 72 -14.57 6.26 -0.41
N TYR A 73 -15.57 5.93 0.41
CA TYR A 73 -16.68 6.81 0.75
C TYR A 73 -16.60 7.21 2.23
N TYR A 74 -16.61 8.51 2.51
CA TYR A 74 -16.62 9.06 3.86
C TYR A 74 -18.06 9.39 4.27
N LEU A 75 -18.58 8.66 5.25
CA LEU A 75 -19.86 9.00 5.87
C LEU A 75 -19.67 10.30 6.67
N ASN A 76 -20.40 11.35 6.29
CA ASN A 76 -20.48 12.56 7.10
C ASN A 76 -21.12 12.22 8.45
N LYS A 77 -20.55 12.73 9.53
CA LYS A 77 -21.24 12.85 10.83
C LYS A 77 -22.13 14.08 10.83
#